data_AF-A0A1B8E696-F1
#
_entry.id   AF-A0A1B8E696-F1
#
_cell.length_a   1.000
_cell.length_b   1.000
_cell.length_c   1.000
_cell.angle_alpha   90.00
_cell.angle_beta   90.00
_cell.angle_gamma   90.00
#
_symmetry.space_group_name_H-M   'P 1'
#
loop_
_entity.id
_entity.type
_entity.pdbx_description
1 polymer ?
#
loop_
_entity_poly.entity_id
_entity_poly.type
_entity_poly.pdbx_seq_one_letter_code
_entity_poly.pdbx_strand_id
1 'polypeptide(L)'
;MGMLPTLGGVYPEHCRPVTPPCALSAFKVATTGATKYELTTQLESFPKISLLNVHISRIPIFRLSLTNTFKAPILTIAELKPLASRSFNMPTTIYFVRHAQGFHNLNAANHSIPDPLLTKHGENQCAALAASFPHTERITHLVASPLRRTILTALLSFPSLVEPPKSLKIIAVPELQETSDLPCDTGSAPEVLEHDFGVGQYAGKVDFSRVGEGWNHKSGLSPWSPAPEKVEARAAVSRRFLRELGQEYEERTGEAAHIAVVTHGGFLHFATGDWTGYNKVKGTGWENTEWRSYVFGEGEKKESLEETGESCKRRAGSEIPLTADEEREFNAVIGGQKE
;
A
#
# COMPACT_ATOMS: atom_id res chain seq x y z
N MET A 1 41.93 -43.97 35.69
CA MET A 1 42.51 -42.84 34.93
C MET A 1 41.35 -42.10 34.26
N GLY A 2 41.14 -40.80 34.42
CA GLY A 2 41.84 -39.87 35.31
C GLY A 2 41.02 -38.59 35.59
N MET A 3 41.01 -38.19 36.87
CA MET A 3 40.86 -36.83 37.44
C MET A 3 40.02 -35.73 36.74
N LEU A 4 38.97 -35.31 37.48
CA LEU A 4 38.59 -33.90 37.64
C LEU A 4 39.75 -33.09 38.26
N PRO A 5 39.73 -31.75 38.11
CA PRO A 5 39.78 -30.92 39.31
C PRO A 5 38.67 -29.84 39.36
N THR A 6 38.51 -29.22 40.52
CA THR A 6 37.42 -28.29 40.85
C THR A 6 37.93 -26.94 41.36
N LEU A 7 37.11 -25.90 41.14
CA LEU A 7 37.01 -24.64 41.90
C LEU A 7 38.23 -23.67 41.94
N GLY A 8 37.91 -22.38 41.80
CA GLY A 8 38.83 -21.25 41.97
C GLY A 8 38.18 -19.96 41.50
N GLY A 9 37.48 -19.25 42.39
CA GLY A 9 36.71 -18.05 42.06
C GLY A 9 37.24 -16.79 42.74
N VAL A 10 37.12 -15.64 42.07
CA VAL A 10 37.38 -14.31 42.61
C VAL A 10 36.33 -13.34 42.05
N TYR A 11 35.62 -12.62 42.93
CA TYR A 11 34.81 -11.46 42.55
C TYR A 11 35.68 -10.19 42.50
N PRO A 12 35.35 -9.24 41.63
CA PRO A 12 35.40 -7.83 41.99
C PRO A 12 33.99 -7.20 42.01
N GLU A 13 33.90 -6.02 42.59
CA GLU A 13 32.66 -5.47 43.14
C GLU A 13 32.00 -4.35 42.29
N HIS A 14 30.71 -4.12 42.58
CA HIS A 14 30.05 -2.81 42.66
C HIS A 14 30.32 -1.77 41.56
N CYS A 15 29.33 -1.56 40.67
CA CYS A 15 29.07 -0.24 40.11
C CYS A 15 27.57 -0.04 39.79
N ARG A 16 26.89 0.80 40.57
CA ARG A 16 25.55 1.40 40.32
C ARG A 16 25.56 2.85 40.86
N PRO A 17 24.56 3.68 40.49
CA PRO A 17 24.71 4.76 39.54
C PRO A 17 25.09 6.11 40.20
N VAL A 18 25.73 7.00 39.44
CA VAL A 18 25.98 8.38 39.88
C VAL A 18 25.06 9.34 39.12
N THR A 19 24.09 9.92 39.84
CA THR A 19 23.35 11.12 39.43
C THR A 19 23.74 12.29 40.33
N PRO A 20 24.08 13.47 39.78
CA PRO A 20 24.10 14.73 40.50
C PRO A 20 22.79 15.54 40.33
N PRO A 21 22.50 16.54 41.19
CA PRO A 21 21.17 17.14 41.32
C PRO A 21 21.05 18.58 40.74
N CYS A 22 19.96 19.27 41.14
CA CYS A 22 19.61 20.69 40.91
C CYS A 22 18.99 21.02 39.52
N ALA A 23 18.03 21.95 39.41
CA ALA A 23 17.34 22.77 40.42
C ALA A 23 15.86 23.03 40.05
N LEU A 24 15.10 23.60 40.99
CA LEU A 24 13.71 24.01 40.80
C LEU A 24 13.58 25.21 39.85
N SER A 25 12.52 25.22 39.05
CA SER A 25 11.64 26.40 39.02
C SER A 25 10.19 25.97 38.80
N ALA A 26 9.30 26.45 39.67
CA ALA A 26 7.87 26.19 39.57
C ALA A 26 7.14 27.52 39.35
N PHE A 27 6.71 27.79 38.11
CA PHE A 27 5.83 28.92 37.83
C PHE A 27 4.38 28.50 37.98
N LYS A 28 3.80 28.85 39.14
CA LYS A 28 2.38 28.64 39.45
C LYS A 28 1.75 29.98 39.79
N VAL A 29 1.19 30.65 38.79
CA VAL A 29 0.34 31.83 38.98
C VAL A 29 -1.11 31.42 38.77
N ALA A 30 -1.96 31.76 39.74
CA ALA A 30 -3.41 31.60 39.73
C ALA A 30 -4.04 32.86 40.33
N THR A 31 -5.38 32.99 40.26
CA THR A 31 -6.18 34.20 40.54
C THR A 31 -5.96 35.30 39.48
N THR A 32 -6.95 36.07 39.01
CA THR A 32 -8.43 36.12 39.18
C THR A 32 -8.99 36.78 37.89
N GLY A 33 -10.24 36.67 37.44
CA GLY A 33 -11.48 36.30 38.11
C GLY A 33 -12.49 37.46 38.04
N ALA A 34 -13.37 37.49 37.03
CA ALA A 34 -14.45 38.47 36.85
C ALA A 34 -15.58 37.90 35.97
N THR A 35 -16.82 38.35 36.15
CA THR A 35 -18.04 37.73 35.57
C THR A 35 -19.08 38.75 35.07
N LYS A 36 -19.75 38.43 33.94
CA LYS A 36 -21.08 38.88 33.45
C LYS A 36 -21.32 38.26 32.05
N TYR A 37 -22.46 37.69 31.62
CA TYR A 37 -23.90 38.04 31.71
C TYR A 37 -24.20 39.41 31.05
N GLU A 38 -25.06 39.59 30.04
CA GLU A 38 -26.36 38.98 29.65
C GLU A 38 -26.42 38.73 28.11
N LEU A 39 -27.28 37.89 27.49
CA LEU A 39 -28.73 38.03 27.17
C LEU A 39 -29.10 39.43 26.60
N THR A 40 -29.88 39.66 25.53
CA THR A 40 -30.60 38.85 24.51
C THR A 40 -30.89 39.79 23.28
N THR A 41 -31.55 39.49 22.14
CA THR A 41 -32.57 38.49 21.72
C THR A 41 -32.56 38.26 20.18
N GLN A 42 -33.59 37.58 19.65
CA GLN A 42 -33.97 37.29 18.26
C GLN A 42 -34.06 38.49 17.27
N LEU A 43 -33.97 38.20 15.96
CA LEU A 43 -35.12 38.28 15.04
C LEU A 43 -34.89 37.52 13.71
N GLU A 44 -35.96 37.21 12.99
CA GLU A 44 -35.99 36.36 11.78
C GLU A 44 -36.00 37.20 10.49
N SER A 45 -35.35 36.73 9.41
CA SER A 45 -35.88 36.78 8.03
C SER A 45 -34.92 36.23 6.96
N PHE A 46 -35.40 35.31 6.12
CA PHE A 46 -35.02 35.23 4.70
C PHE A 46 -35.88 36.24 3.91
N PRO A 47 -35.55 36.72 2.68
CA PRO A 47 -34.92 35.91 1.61
C PRO A 47 -34.05 36.64 0.54
N LYS A 48 -33.75 35.89 -0.53
CA LYS A 48 -33.41 36.27 -1.92
C LYS A 48 -31.94 36.52 -2.30
N ILE A 49 -31.60 35.82 -3.39
CA ILE A 49 -30.38 35.88 -4.19
C ILE A 49 -30.19 37.27 -4.79
N SER A 50 -28.94 37.70 -4.94
CA SER A 50 -28.53 38.78 -5.86
C SER A 50 -27.20 38.41 -6.51
N LEU A 51 -27.12 38.56 -7.83
CA LEU A 51 -25.90 38.31 -8.62
C LEU A 51 -24.89 39.45 -8.39
N LEU A 52 -23.62 39.12 -8.19
CA LEU A 52 -22.53 40.10 -8.19
C LEU A 52 -21.64 39.93 -9.42
N ASN A 53 -21.27 41.06 -10.04
CA ASN A 53 -20.60 41.06 -11.33
C ASN A 53 -19.11 40.72 -11.24
N VAL A 54 -18.62 39.99 -12.24
CA VAL A 54 -17.19 39.75 -12.48
C VAL A 54 -16.47 41.07 -12.78
N HIS A 55 -15.34 41.30 -12.10
CA HIS A 55 -14.41 42.38 -12.41
C HIS A 55 -13.23 41.82 -13.22
N ILE A 56 -13.12 42.20 -14.50
CA ILE A 56 -11.92 41.96 -15.32
C ILE A 56 -11.39 43.31 -15.83
N SER A 57 -10.09 43.49 -15.69
CA SER A 57 -9.39 44.76 -15.93
C SER A 57 -9.18 45.09 -17.41
N ARG A 58 -8.93 46.38 -17.68
CA ARG A 58 -8.86 46.97 -19.03
C ARG A 58 -7.65 46.48 -19.85
N ILE A 59 -7.86 46.29 -21.15
CA ILE A 59 -6.82 46.17 -22.18
C ILE A 59 -7.07 47.30 -23.22
N PRO A 60 -6.05 48.03 -23.71
CA PRO A 60 -6.24 49.17 -24.60
C PRO A 60 -6.61 48.77 -26.03
N ILE A 61 -7.48 49.58 -26.66
CA ILE A 61 -7.98 49.35 -28.03
C ILE A 61 -7.04 50.00 -29.05
N PHE A 62 -6.37 49.20 -29.89
CA PHE A 62 -5.77 49.68 -31.13
C PHE A 62 -6.84 49.79 -32.23
N ARG A 63 -6.92 50.95 -32.88
CA ARG A 63 -7.94 51.28 -33.90
C ARG A 63 -7.43 50.94 -35.30
N LEU A 64 -7.62 49.71 -35.76
CA LEU A 64 -7.41 49.36 -37.17
C LEU A 64 -8.62 49.74 -38.04
N SER A 65 -8.35 50.12 -39.29
CA SER A 65 -9.39 50.42 -40.29
C SER A 65 -9.91 49.13 -40.93
N LEU A 66 -11.24 48.99 -41.03
CA LEU A 66 -11.89 47.85 -41.67
C LEU A 66 -12.35 48.22 -43.09
N THR A 67 -11.53 47.87 -44.08
CA THR A 67 -11.93 47.89 -45.50
C THR A 67 -11.48 46.62 -46.22
N ASN A 68 -12.08 45.47 -45.87
CA ASN A 68 -12.20 44.38 -46.83
C ASN A 68 -13.38 43.44 -46.51
N THR A 69 -14.12 43.03 -47.55
CA THR A 69 -15.29 42.14 -47.42
C THR A 69 -14.88 40.68 -47.51
N PHE A 70 -14.83 39.97 -46.38
CA PHE A 70 -14.78 38.51 -46.36
C PHE A 70 -16.14 37.93 -45.96
N LYS A 71 -16.76 37.18 -46.88
CA LYS A 71 -17.91 36.31 -46.55
C LYS A 71 -17.39 35.06 -45.84
N ALA A 72 -17.45 35.04 -44.51
CA ALA A 72 -17.38 33.79 -43.77
C ALA A 72 -18.70 33.02 -43.96
N PRO A 73 -18.69 31.69 -44.20
CA PRO A 73 -19.91 30.89 -44.19
C PRO A 73 -20.43 30.77 -42.74
N ILE A 74 -21.74 30.92 -42.56
CA ILE A 74 -22.39 30.61 -41.28
C ILE A 74 -22.46 29.09 -41.16
N LEU A 75 -21.52 28.50 -40.41
CA LEU A 75 -21.62 27.10 -39.98
C LEU A 75 -22.76 27.00 -38.97
N THR A 76 -23.80 26.26 -39.33
CA THR A 76 -24.92 25.95 -38.46
C THR A 76 -24.47 25.05 -37.31
N ILE A 77 -24.97 25.32 -36.10
CA ILE A 77 -24.62 24.57 -34.88
C ILE A 77 -25.43 23.25 -34.86
N ALA A 78 -25.15 22.38 -35.83
CA ALA A 78 -25.92 21.16 -36.10
C ALA A 78 -25.07 19.91 -36.36
N GLU A 79 -23.79 20.06 -36.75
CA GLU A 79 -22.90 18.93 -37.09
C GLU A 79 -21.63 18.83 -36.23
N LEU A 80 -21.60 19.50 -35.07
CA LEU A 80 -20.73 19.06 -33.98
C LEU A 80 -21.31 17.79 -33.35
N LYS A 81 -21.15 16.66 -34.05
CA LYS A 81 -21.05 15.37 -33.37
C LYS A 81 -19.98 15.53 -32.29
N PRO A 82 -20.21 15.11 -31.05
CA PRO A 82 -19.10 15.00 -30.12
C PRO A 82 -18.07 14.09 -30.78
N LEU A 83 -16.81 14.54 -30.86
CA LEU A 83 -15.74 13.56 -30.95
C LEU A 83 -15.90 12.73 -29.68
N ALA A 84 -16.40 11.50 -29.83
CA ALA A 84 -16.40 10.53 -28.75
C ALA A 84 -14.97 10.53 -28.21
N SER A 85 -14.83 10.95 -26.94
CA SER A 85 -13.51 11.13 -26.35
C SER A 85 -12.76 9.83 -26.51
N ARG A 86 -11.69 9.83 -27.31
CA ARG A 86 -10.71 8.76 -27.24
C ARG A 86 -10.18 8.83 -25.82
N SER A 87 -10.74 7.97 -24.97
CA SER A 87 -10.06 7.55 -23.76
C SER A 87 -8.73 6.99 -24.23
N PHE A 88 -7.70 7.83 -24.15
CA PHE A 88 -6.35 7.34 -24.02
C PHE A 88 -6.37 6.64 -22.67
N ASN A 89 -6.61 5.33 -22.71
CA ASN A 89 -6.69 4.47 -21.56
C ASN A 89 -5.28 4.40 -20.94
N MET A 90 -4.94 5.42 -20.15
CA MET A 90 -3.65 5.58 -19.49
C MET A 90 -3.47 4.34 -18.60
N PRO A 91 -2.47 3.49 -18.85
CA PRO A 91 -2.46 2.17 -18.23
C PRO A 91 -1.98 2.26 -16.78
N THR A 92 -2.91 2.18 -15.83
CA THR A 92 -2.62 1.93 -14.42
C THR A 92 -1.57 0.82 -14.30
N THR A 93 -0.38 1.18 -13.81
CA THR A 93 0.74 0.26 -13.65
C THR A 93 0.88 -0.13 -12.19
N ILE A 94 0.84 -1.43 -11.90
CA ILE A 94 0.91 -1.98 -10.55
C ILE A 94 2.27 -2.64 -10.34
N TYR A 95 3.01 -2.17 -9.33
CA TYR A 95 4.27 -2.74 -8.88
C TYR A 95 4.02 -3.61 -7.66
N PHE A 96 3.82 -4.91 -7.87
CA PHE A 96 3.71 -5.87 -6.79
C PHE A 96 5.07 -6.15 -6.18
N VAL A 97 5.15 -6.17 -4.85
CA VAL A 97 6.38 -6.40 -4.07
C VAL A 97 6.10 -7.47 -3.01
N ARG A 98 6.91 -8.53 -2.96
CA ARG A 98 6.89 -9.47 -1.82
C ARG A 98 7.59 -8.80 -0.63
N HIS A 99 6.98 -8.88 0.55
CA HIS A 99 7.58 -8.34 1.78
C HIS A 99 9.04 -8.79 2.01
N ALA A 100 9.81 -7.96 2.71
CA ALA A 100 11.15 -8.31 3.17
C ALA A 100 11.11 -9.44 4.22
N GLN A 101 12.27 -10.04 4.50
CA GLN A 101 12.39 -11.18 5.41
C GLN A 101 11.82 -10.85 6.81
N GLY A 102 10.74 -11.53 7.19
CA GLY A 102 10.19 -11.53 8.54
C GLY A 102 10.72 -12.70 9.38
N PHE A 103 10.55 -12.64 10.71
CA PHE A 103 11.05 -13.71 11.59
C PHE A 103 10.52 -15.12 11.22
N HIS A 104 9.29 -15.23 10.72
CA HIS A 104 8.73 -16.49 10.17
C HIS A 104 9.55 -17.10 9.02
N ASN A 105 10.24 -16.30 8.20
CA ASN A 105 11.05 -16.81 7.08
C ASN A 105 12.37 -17.48 7.51
N LEU A 106 12.73 -17.43 8.80
CA LEU A 106 13.99 -17.99 9.30
C LEU A 106 13.93 -19.52 9.51
N ASN A 107 12.76 -20.06 9.88
CA ASN A 107 12.52 -21.50 10.07
C ASN A 107 11.02 -21.77 10.30
N ALA A 108 10.58 -23.02 10.11
CA ALA A 108 9.18 -23.43 10.25
C ALA A 108 8.60 -23.28 11.68
N ALA A 109 9.41 -23.36 12.74
CA ALA A 109 8.91 -23.16 14.11
C ALA A 109 8.50 -21.70 14.35
N ASN A 110 9.16 -20.74 13.69
CA ASN A 110 8.79 -19.33 13.72
C ASN A 110 7.45 -19.02 13.02
N HIS A 111 6.81 -19.98 12.33
CA HIS A 111 5.45 -19.82 11.82
C HIS A 111 4.41 -19.71 12.97
N SER A 112 4.79 -20.14 14.18
CA SER A 112 3.98 -19.98 15.40
C SER A 112 3.97 -18.56 15.98
N ILE A 113 4.84 -17.66 15.51
CA ILE A 113 4.92 -16.27 15.98
C ILE A 113 3.77 -15.46 15.36
N PRO A 114 2.83 -14.86 16.13
CA PRO A 114 1.76 -14.04 15.60
C PRO A 114 2.27 -12.78 14.88
N ASP A 115 1.70 -12.46 13.72
CA ASP A 115 1.93 -11.22 12.93
C ASP A 115 3.36 -10.60 13.06
N PRO A 116 4.39 -11.33 12.60
CA PRO A 116 5.78 -11.09 12.96
C PRO A 116 6.41 -9.89 12.25
N LEU A 117 7.29 -9.20 12.98
CA LEU A 117 8.15 -8.13 12.49
C LEU A 117 9.16 -8.61 11.43
N LEU A 118 9.79 -7.64 10.77
CA LEU A 118 10.97 -7.86 9.92
C LEU A 118 12.19 -8.28 10.77
N THR A 119 13.09 -9.05 10.17
CA THR A 119 14.43 -9.28 10.72
C THR A 119 15.34 -8.10 10.36
N LYS A 120 16.52 -7.99 11.00
CA LYS A 120 17.51 -6.99 10.59
C LYS A 120 18.03 -7.20 9.16
N HIS A 121 17.97 -8.42 8.65
CA HIS A 121 18.24 -8.69 7.23
C HIS A 121 17.09 -8.19 6.34
N GLY A 122 15.83 -8.35 6.78
CA GLY A 122 14.66 -7.75 6.12
C GLY A 122 14.75 -6.22 6.03
N GLU A 123 15.15 -5.53 7.08
CA GLU A 123 15.41 -4.07 7.02
C GLU A 123 16.47 -3.71 5.96
N ASN A 124 17.55 -4.50 5.86
CA ASN A 124 18.60 -4.27 4.86
C ASN A 124 18.08 -4.56 3.43
N GLN A 125 17.18 -5.54 3.25
CA GLN A 125 16.49 -5.78 1.98
C GLN A 125 15.60 -4.59 1.59
N CYS A 126 14.84 -4.01 2.53
CA CYS A 126 14.07 -2.78 2.28
C CYS A 126 14.96 -1.62 1.83
N ALA A 127 16.10 -1.42 2.50
CA ALA A 127 17.07 -0.37 2.12
C ALA A 127 17.67 -0.62 0.73
N ALA A 128 17.94 -1.88 0.35
CA ALA A 128 18.39 -2.24 -0.98
C ALA A 128 17.31 -1.99 -2.05
N LEU A 129 16.04 -2.27 -1.75
CA LEU A 129 14.92 -1.96 -2.65
C LEU A 129 14.74 -0.44 -2.80
N ALA A 130 14.77 0.33 -1.71
CA ALA A 130 14.71 1.80 -1.74
C ALA A 130 15.80 2.43 -2.61
N ALA A 131 17.01 1.85 -2.61
CA ALA A 131 18.14 2.32 -3.41
C ALA A 131 18.14 1.85 -4.88
N SER A 132 17.31 0.87 -5.24
CA SER A 132 17.35 0.22 -6.57
C SER A 132 16.05 0.26 -7.37
N PHE A 133 14.92 0.60 -6.74
CA PHE A 133 13.62 0.67 -7.42
C PHE A 133 13.56 1.90 -8.38
N PRO A 134 13.46 1.70 -9.70
CA PRO A 134 13.69 2.77 -10.68
C PRO A 134 12.46 3.66 -10.94
N HIS A 135 11.32 3.37 -10.29
CA HIS A 135 10.05 4.08 -10.56
C HIS A 135 9.54 4.91 -9.37
N THR A 136 10.31 5.07 -8.29
CA THR A 136 9.93 5.80 -7.06
C THR A 136 9.25 7.14 -7.34
N GLU A 137 9.83 7.97 -8.21
CA GLU A 137 9.26 9.28 -8.54
C GLU A 137 7.88 9.21 -9.21
N ARG A 138 7.61 8.15 -9.98
CA ARG A 138 6.31 7.94 -10.64
C ARG A 138 5.21 7.50 -9.69
N ILE A 139 5.54 6.84 -8.57
CA ILE A 139 4.53 6.24 -7.68
C ILE A 139 3.55 7.30 -7.18
N THR A 140 2.27 7.03 -7.41
CA THR A 140 1.11 7.86 -7.06
C THR A 140 0.38 7.34 -5.82
N HIS A 141 0.42 6.03 -5.55
CA HIS A 141 -0.17 5.42 -4.35
C HIS A 141 0.71 4.31 -3.76
N LEU A 142 0.64 4.16 -2.43
CA LEU A 142 1.17 3.02 -1.69
C LEU A 142 0.03 2.21 -1.12
N VAL A 143 0.08 0.89 -1.30
CA VAL A 143 -0.91 -0.06 -0.77
C VAL A 143 -0.15 -1.21 -0.10
N ALA A 144 -0.65 -1.69 1.04
CA ALA A 144 -0.06 -2.85 1.72
C ALA A 144 -1.12 -3.77 2.32
N SER A 145 -0.77 -5.03 2.50
CA SER A 145 -1.50 -5.88 3.45
C SER A 145 -1.32 -5.36 4.89
N PRO A 146 -2.32 -5.46 5.80
CA PRO A 146 -2.24 -4.88 7.13
C PRO A 146 -1.36 -5.66 8.14
N LEU A 147 -0.64 -6.69 7.70
CA LEU A 147 0.35 -7.38 8.56
C LEU A 147 1.59 -6.49 8.79
N ARG A 148 2.21 -6.60 9.97
CA ARG A 148 3.35 -5.75 10.36
C ARG A 148 4.48 -5.78 9.33
N ARG A 149 4.81 -6.96 8.81
CA ARG A 149 5.91 -7.13 7.84
C ARG A 149 5.69 -6.41 6.51
N THR A 150 4.46 -6.34 6.02
CA THR A 150 4.11 -5.65 4.76
C THR A 150 4.05 -4.15 4.96
N ILE A 151 3.47 -3.68 6.08
CA ILE A 151 3.48 -2.26 6.46
C ILE A 151 4.93 -1.75 6.63
N LEU A 152 5.77 -2.47 7.40
CA LEU A 152 7.18 -2.12 7.58
C LEU A 152 7.99 -2.21 6.28
N THR A 153 7.73 -3.19 5.41
CA THR A 153 8.39 -3.25 4.10
C THR A 153 8.03 -2.02 3.27
N ALA A 154 6.76 -1.59 3.25
CA ALA A 154 6.35 -0.39 2.54
C ALA A 154 7.00 0.90 3.10
N LEU A 155 6.95 1.09 4.43
CA LEU A 155 7.56 2.23 5.12
C LEU A 155 9.07 2.34 4.87
N LEU A 156 9.79 1.22 4.91
CA LEU A 156 11.25 1.19 4.81
C LEU A 156 11.78 1.11 3.36
N SER A 157 10.99 0.59 2.41
CA SER A 157 11.38 0.52 0.99
C SER A 157 11.00 1.78 0.20
N PHE A 158 10.04 2.57 0.70
CA PHE A 158 9.55 3.78 0.04
C PHE A 158 9.60 5.05 0.93
N PRO A 159 10.71 5.32 1.65
CA PRO A 159 10.77 6.41 2.63
C PRO A 159 10.50 7.79 2.00
N SER A 160 11.05 8.09 0.82
CA SER A 160 10.82 9.36 0.11
C SER A 160 9.38 9.58 -0.37
N LEU A 161 8.52 8.54 -0.28
CA LEU A 161 7.11 8.63 -0.65
C LEU A 161 6.21 8.90 0.56
N VAL A 162 6.55 8.36 1.74
CA VAL A 162 5.79 8.55 2.99
C VAL A 162 6.24 9.76 3.81
N GLU A 163 7.44 10.29 3.55
CA GLU A 163 7.94 11.54 4.13
C GLU A 163 7.60 12.77 3.25
N PRO A 164 7.69 14.00 3.78
CA PRO A 164 7.61 15.22 2.97
C PRO A 164 8.67 15.26 1.86
N PRO A 165 8.36 15.79 0.67
CA PRO A 165 7.15 16.54 0.33
C PRO A 165 5.98 15.69 -0.16
N LYS A 166 6.16 14.40 -0.48
CA LYS A 166 5.08 13.56 -1.04
C LYS A 166 4.05 13.14 0.02
N SER A 167 4.49 12.75 1.22
CA SER A 167 3.63 12.41 2.37
C SER A 167 2.46 11.46 2.04
N LEU A 168 2.67 10.50 1.14
CA LEU A 168 1.67 9.50 0.76
C LEU A 168 1.38 8.60 1.97
N LYS A 169 0.09 8.29 2.18
CA LYS A 169 -0.30 7.23 3.11
C LYS A 169 -0.23 5.86 2.43
N ILE A 170 0.19 4.86 3.20
CA ILE A 170 0.05 3.45 2.84
C ILE A 170 -1.39 3.03 3.15
N ILE A 171 -2.17 2.69 2.12
CA ILE A 171 -3.54 2.19 2.29
C ILE A 171 -3.47 0.72 2.72
N ALA A 172 -4.00 0.39 3.91
CA ALA A 172 -4.03 -0.99 4.41
C ALA A 172 -5.25 -1.74 3.85
N VAL A 173 -5.01 -2.87 3.17
CA VAL A 173 -6.04 -3.63 2.42
C VAL A 173 -6.03 -5.10 2.87
N PRO A 174 -6.95 -5.52 3.78
CA PRO A 174 -7.04 -6.90 4.30
C PRO A 174 -7.04 -7.99 3.24
N GLU A 175 -7.62 -7.74 2.08
CA GLU A 175 -7.71 -8.69 0.97
C GLU A 175 -6.32 -9.16 0.50
N LEU A 176 -5.30 -8.31 0.58
CA LEU A 176 -3.91 -8.58 0.21
C LEU A 176 -3.14 -9.49 1.20
N GLN A 177 -3.77 -10.00 2.26
CA GLN A 177 -3.10 -10.84 3.26
C GLN A 177 -2.71 -12.24 2.76
N GLU A 178 -1.65 -12.79 3.35
CA GLU A 178 -1.13 -14.12 3.01
C GLU A 178 -2.18 -15.22 3.15
N THR A 179 -1.98 -16.33 2.44
CA THR A 179 -2.98 -17.38 2.26
C THR A 179 -3.31 -18.15 3.54
N SER A 180 -2.31 -18.60 4.31
CA SER A 180 -2.52 -19.58 5.40
C SER A 180 -3.22 -19.01 6.65
N ASP A 181 -3.76 -19.87 7.50
CA ASP A 181 -4.31 -19.57 8.83
C ASP A 181 -3.28 -19.72 9.97
N LEU A 182 -2.01 -19.92 9.64
CA LEU A 182 -0.94 -19.99 10.64
C LEU A 182 -0.83 -18.66 11.42
N PRO A 183 -0.34 -18.67 12.69
CA PRO A 183 -0.17 -17.45 13.47
C PRO A 183 0.65 -16.37 12.76
N CYS A 184 1.69 -16.74 12.02
CA CYS A 184 2.49 -15.78 11.27
C CYS A 184 1.73 -15.08 10.14
N ASP A 185 0.68 -15.68 9.59
CA ASP A 185 -0.12 -15.12 8.50
C ASP A 185 -1.46 -14.55 8.99
N THR A 186 -1.73 -14.67 10.29
CA THR A 186 -2.87 -14.06 10.97
C THR A 186 -2.45 -12.72 11.54
N GLY A 187 -3.05 -11.63 11.04
CA GLY A 187 -2.69 -10.27 11.45
C GLY A 187 -3.20 -9.85 12.82
N SER A 188 -2.70 -8.71 13.32
CA SER A 188 -3.12 -8.13 14.60
C SER A 188 -4.50 -7.47 14.55
N ALA A 189 -5.14 -7.30 15.70
CA ALA A 189 -6.38 -6.51 15.80
C ALA A 189 -6.15 -5.02 15.41
N PRO A 190 -7.17 -4.30 14.91
CA PRO A 190 -7.00 -2.92 14.41
C PRO A 190 -6.34 -1.98 15.42
N GLU A 191 -6.75 -2.05 16.69
CA GLU A 191 -6.27 -1.20 17.78
C GLU A 191 -4.78 -1.42 18.08
N VAL A 192 -4.29 -2.63 17.81
CA VAL A 192 -2.87 -2.99 17.95
C VAL A 192 -2.05 -2.44 16.78
N LEU A 193 -2.62 -2.41 15.57
CA LEU A 193 -1.97 -1.77 14.42
C LEU A 193 -1.97 -0.24 14.55
N GLU A 194 -3.04 0.36 15.07
CA GLU A 194 -3.09 1.77 15.42
C GLU A 194 -2.11 2.13 16.54
N HIS A 195 -1.94 1.27 17.55
CA HIS A 195 -0.89 1.43 18.55
C HIS A 195 0.52 1.37 17.94
N ASP A 196 0.80 0.38 17.08
CA ASP A 196 2.15 0.12 16.57
C ASP A 196 2.59 1.12 15.47
N PHE A 197 1.64 1.66 14.70
CA PHE A 197 1.91 2.54 13.54
C PHE A 197 1.26 3.93 13.61
N GLY A 198 0.28 4.17 14.50
CA GLY A 198 -0.38 5.46 14.65
C GLY A 198 0.42 6.49 15.46
N VAL A 199 1.53 6.08 16.10
CA VAL A 199 2.36 6.93 16.98
C VAL A 199 3.83 7.01 16.52
N GLY A 200 4.58 7.91 17.16
CA GLY A 200 6.03 8.05 16.94
C GLY A 200 6.39 8.37 15.49
N GLN A 201 7.44 7.73 14.97
CA GLN A 201 7.95 7.97 13.61
C GLN A 201 7.03 7.52 12.46
N TYR A 202 5.98 6.75 12.76
CA TYR A 202 5.03 6.24 11.76
C TYR A 202 3.67 6.96 11.80
N ALA A 203 3.44 7.83 12.78
CA ALA A 203 2.19 8.54 12.99
C ALA A 203 1.64 9.19 11.70
N GLY A 204 0.43 8.79 11.31
CA GLY A 204 -0.28 9.31 10.13
C GLY A 204 0.17 8.76 8.77
N LYS A 205 1.20 7.90 8.69
CA LYS A 205 1.74 7.36 7.42
C LYS A 205 0.99 6.13 6.90
N VAL A 206 0.13 5.51 7.73
CA VAL A 206 -0.70 4.36 7.34
C VAL A 206 -2.17 4.72 7.48
N ASP A 207 -2.99 4.28 6.54
CA ASP A 207 -4.44 4.43 6.55
C ASP A 207 -5.10 3.06 6.82
N PHE A 208 -5.66 2.93 8.02
CA PHE A 208 -6.34 1.72 8.49
C PHE A 208 -7.86 1.74 8.26
N SER A 209 -8.41 2.71 7.53
CA SER A 209 -9.87 2.88 7.35
C SER A 209 -10.62 1.67 6.78
N ARG A 210 -9.93 0.73 6.13
CA ARG A 210 -10.50 -0.54 5.63
C ARG A 210 -10.27 -1.75 6.55
N VAL A 211 -9.56 -1.58 7.67
CA VAL A 211 -9.11 -2.66 8.56
C VAL A 211 -10.06 -2.77 9.75
N GLY A 212 -11.27 -3.27 9.47
CA GLY A 212 -12.33 -3.42 10.48
C GLY A 212 -12.11 -4.59 11.45
N GLU A 213 -12.95 -4.65 12.48
CA GLU A 213 -12.97 -5.75 13.46
C GLU A 213 -13.09 -7.11 12.75
N GLY A 214 -12.27 -8.08 13.19
CA GLY A 214 -12.29 -9.45 12.67
C GLY A 214 -11.72 -9.64 11.26
N TRP A 215 -11.04 -8.64 10.66
CA TRP A 215 -10.32 -8.78 9.38
C TRP A 215 -9.29 -9.94 9.37
N ASN A 216 -8.79 -10.29 10.56
CA ASN A 216 -7.82 -11.33 10.83
C ASN A 216 -8.45 -12.69 11.22
N HIS A 217 -9.77 -12.80 11.32
CA HIS A 217 -10.44 -14.06 11.71
C HIS A 217 -10.51 -15.06 10.55
N LYS A 218 -9.49 -15.92 10.39
CA LYS A 218 -9.33 -16.86 9.27
C LYS A 218 -10.12 -18.19 9.37
N SER A 219 -11.23 -18.23 10.11
CA SER A 219 -12.07 -19.44 10.21
C SER A 219 -12.74 -19.82 8.89
N GLY A 220 -13.09 -21.09 8.66
CA GLY A 220 -13.57 -21.58 7.35
C GLY A 220 -14.82 -20.89 6.78
N LEU A 221 -15.69 -20.33 7.64
CA LEU A 221 -16.86 -19.54 7.21
C LEU A 221 -16.50 -18.11 6.76
N SER A 222 -15.35 -17.60 7.20
CA SER A 222 -14.87 -16.24 6.96
C SER A 222 -14.45 -16.00 5.50
N PRO A 223 -14.58 -14.78 4.96
CA PRO A 223 -13.89 -14.38 3.73
C PRO A 223 -12.35 -14.43 3.87
N TRP A 224 -11.83 -14.39 5.09
CA TRP A 224 -10.39 -14.39 5.39
C TRP A 224 -9.75 -15.78 5.44
N SER A 225 -10.56 -16.83 5.33
CA SER A 225 -10.19 -18.25 5.31
C SER A 225 -9.02 -18.58 4.36
N PRO A 226 -8.22 -19.62 4.66
CA PRO A 226 -7.15 -20.13 3.80
C PRO A 226 -7.65 -21.00 2.63
N ALA A 227 -8.95 -21.32 2.58
CA ALA A 227 -9.51 -22.16 1.51
C ALA A 227 -9.33 -21.48 0.13
N PRO A 228 -8.85 -22.19 -0.93
CA PRO A 228 -8.40 -21.56 -2.17
C PRO A 228 -9.44 -20.66 -2.86
N GLU A 229 -10.72 -21.02 -2.80
CA GLU A 229 -11.82 -20.23 -3.36
C GLU A 229 -12.06 -18.91 -2.61
N LYS A 230 -11.70 -18.86 -1.31
CA LYS A 230 -11.71 -17.64 -0.49
C LYS A 230 -10.49 -16.77 -0.80
N VAL A 231 -9.33 -17.38 -1.04
CA VAL A 231 -8.13 -16.66 -1.49
C VAL A 231 -8.36 -16.03 -2.86
N GLU A 232 -8.91 -16.77 -3.82
CA GLU A 232 -9.21 -16.23 -5.16
C GLU A 232 -10.30 -15.15 -5.11
N ALA A 233 -11.33 -15.30 -4.26
CA ALA A 233 -12.31 -14.25 -4.04
C ALA A 233 -11.65 -12.95 -3.52
N ARG A 234 -10.70 -13.05 -2.58
CA ARG A 234 -9.89 -11.91 -2.10
C ARG A 234 -9.00 -11.33 -3.20
N ALA A 235 -8.37 -12.17 -4.02
CA ALA A 235 -7.58 -11.74 -5.17
C ALA A 235 -8.42 -10.94 -6.16
N ALA A 236 -9.60 -11.44 -6.55
CA ALA A 236 -10.53 -10.74 -7.44
C ALA A 236 -11.05 -9.40 -6.86
N VAL A 237 -11.32 -9.32 -5.55
CA VAL A 237 -11.65 -8.04 -4.89
C VAL A 237 -10.46 -7.08 -4.92
N SER A 238 -9.25 -7.54 -4.61
CA SER A 238 -8.05 -6.70 -4.62
C SER A 238 -7.70 -6.18 -6.02
N ARG A 239 -7.90 -6.99 -7.08
CA ARG A 239 -7.72 -6.56 -8.47
C ARG A 239 -8.71 -5.45 -8.85
N ARG A 240 -9.98 -5.54 -8.43
CA ARG A 240 -10.97 -4.46 -8.65
C ARG A 240 -10.62 -3.19 -7.89
N PHE A 241 -10.30 -3.29 -6.59
CA PHE A 241 -9.87 -2.14 -5.79
C PHE A 241 -8.66 -1.41 -6.40
N LEU A 242 -7.64 -2.15 -6.86
CA LEU A 242 -6.45 -1.54 -7.48
C LEU A 242 -6.74 -0.92 -8.85
N ARG A 243 -7.73 -1.43 -9.59
CA ARG A 243 -8.23 -0.84 -10.84
C ARG A 243 -9.00 0.46 -10.54
N GLU A 244 -9.93 0.42 -9.61
CA GLU A 244 -10.76 1.56 -9.18
C GLU A 244 -9.88 2.72 -8.67
N LEU A 245 -8.90 2.43 -7.80
CA LEU A 245 -7.92 3.40 -7.29
C LEU A 245 -7.04 4.02 -8.40
N GLY A 246 -6.74 3.27 -9.46
CA GLY A 246 -6.04 3.78 -10.65
C GLY A 246 -6.91 4.73 -11.46
N GLN A 247 -8.15 4.31 -11.75
CA GLN A 247 -9.12 5.07 -12.53
C GLN A 247 -9.53 6.38 -11.84
N GLU A 248 -9.78 6.37 -10.52
CA GLU A 248 -10.07 7.59 -9.74
C GLU A 248 -8.93 8.62 -9.77
N TYR A 249 -7.69 8.16 -9.95
CA TYR A 249 -6.54 9.05 -10.14
C TYR A 249 -6.49 9.58 -11.57
N GLU A 250 -6.57 8.69 -12.56
CA GLU A 250 -6.51 9.01 -13.99
C GLU A 250 -7.62 9.98 -14.42
N GLU A 251 -8.85 9.80 -13.94
CA GLU A 251 -9.99 10.71 -14.17
C GLU A 251 -9.80 12.08 -13.51
N ARG A 252 -9.11 12.13 -12.37
CA ARG A 252 -8.90 13.35 -11.57
C ARG A 252 -7.70 14.17 -12.00
N THR A 253 -6.68 13.55 -12.61
CA THR A 253 -5.42 14.22 -13.00
C THR A 253 -5.18 14.28 -14.51
N GLY A 254 -5.68 13.30 -15.28
CA GLY A 254 -5.26 13.06 -16.67
C GLY A 254 -3.90 12.37 -16.80
N GLU A 255 -3.30 11.91 -15.69
CA GLU A 255 -1.99 11.24 -15.64
C GLU A 255 -2.14 9.76 -15.28
N ALA A 256 -1.24 8.89 -15.78
CA ALA A 256 -1.29 7.45 -15.50
C ALA A 256 -1.03 7.14 -14.02
N ALA A 257 -1.82 6.23 -13.44
CA ALA A 257 -1.60 5.78 -12.08
C ALA A 257 -0.43 4.78 -11.98
N HIS A 258 0.39 4.92 -10.94
CA HIS A 258 1.51 4.03 -10.63
C HIS A 258 1.41 3.61 -9.16
N ILE A 259 0.98 2.37 -8.92
CA ILE A 259 0.61 1.88 -7.58
C ILE A 259 1.65 0.85 -7.12
N ALA A 260 2.33 1.09 -5.99
CA ALA A 260 3.17 0.06 -5.37
C ALA A 260 2.38 -0.72 -4.31
N VAL A 261 2.40 -2.05 -4.40
CA VAL A 261 1.54 -2.96 -3.62
C VAL A 261 2.40 -3.98 -2.89
N VAL A 262 2.50 -3.84 -1.56
CA VAL A 262 3.36 -4.66 -0.72
C VAL A 262 2.55 -5.77 -0.04
N THR A 263 2.82 -7.01 -0.43
CA THR A 263 2.03 -8.20 -0.07
C THR A 263 2.95 -9.42 0.13
N HIS A 264 2.45 -10.64 -0.03
CA HIS A 264 3.08 -11.88 0.40
C HIS A 264 3.20 -12.92 -0.71
N GLY A 265 4.09 -13.91 -0.52
CA GLY A 265 4.54 -14.78 -1.59
C GLY A 265 3.46 -15.75 -2.10
N GLY A 266 2.65 -16.31 -1.22
CA GLY A 266 1.54 -17.18 -1.60
C GLY A 266 0.43 -16.41 -2.29
N PHE A 267 0.01 -15.29 -1.69
CA PHE A 267 -1.06 -14.44 -2.22
C PHE A 267 -0.77 -13.89 -3.62
N LEU A 268 0.50 -13.58 -3.94
CA LEU A 268 0.89 -13.05 -5.25
C LEU A 268 0.54 -13.96 -6.42
N HIS A 269 0.54 -15.29 -6.23
CA HIS A 269 0.14 -16.26 -7.26
C HIS A 269 -1.36 -16.15 -7.59
N PHE A 270 -2.22 -16.00 -6.58
CA PHE A 270 -3.65 -15.73 -6.77
C PHE A 270 -3.91 -14.32 -7.32
N ALA A 271 -3.19 -13.32 -6.81
CA ALA A 271 -3.34 -11.92 -7.24
C ALA A 271 -3.08 -11.76 -8.75
N THR A 272 -1.98 -12.35 -9.24
CA THR A 272 -1.51 -12.18 -10.62
C THR A 272 -2.01 -13.26 -11.59
N GLY A 273 -2.35 -14.45 -11.09
CA GLY A 273 -2.60 -15.65 -11.90
C GLY A 273 -1.32 -16.33 -12.40
N ASP A 274 -0.13 -15.81 -12.08
CA ASP A 274 1.16 -16.40 -12.42
C ASP A 274 1.57 -17.44 -11.36
N TRP A 275 1.64 -18.72 -11.75
CA TRP A 275 2.09 -19.83 -10.91
C TRP A 275 3.53 -20.27 -11.21
N THR A 276 4.26 -19.53 -12.05
CA THR A 276 5.64 -19.86 -12.45
C THR A 276 6.55 -19.89 -11.22
N GLY A 277 7.30 -20.98 -11.07
CA GLY A 277 8.22 -21.20 -9.95
C GLY A 277 7.55 -21.41 -8.58
N TYR A 278 6.23 -21.63 -8.51
CA TYR A 278 5.54 -22.01 -7.27
C TYR A 278 6.07 -23.35 -6.73
N ASN A 279 7.07 -23.27 -5.86
CA ASN A 279 7.65 -24.42 -5.19
C ASN A 279 6.88 -24.73 -3.89
N LYS A 280 6.40 -25.98 -3.71
CA LYS A 280 5.53 -26.33 -2.57
C LYS A 280 6.22 -26.25 -1.21
N VAL A 281 7.55 -26.38 -1.17
CA VAL A 281 8.35 -26.33 0.08
C VAL A 281 8.68 -24.89 0.47
N LYS A 282 8.91 -24.00 -0.52
CA LYS A 282 9.06 -22.54 -0.32
C LYS A 282 7.72 -21.81 -0.14
N GLY A 283 6.63 -22.38 -0.65
CA GLY A 283 5.30 -21.77 -0.71
C GLY A 283 5.13 -20.65 -1.73
N THR A 284 6.17 -20.32 -2.53
CA THR A 284 6.14 -19.23 -3.51
C THR A 284 7.30 -19.29 -4.51
N GLY A 285 7.07 -18.73 -5.69
CA GLY A 285 8.07 -18.44 -6.73
C GLY A 285 8.57 -17.00 -6.76
N TRP A 286 8.51 -16.29 -5.62
CA TRP A 286 8.99 -14.91 -5.45
C TRP A 286 9.99 -14.82 -4.31
N GLU A 287 11.12 -14.14 -4.51
CA GLU A 287 12.09 -13.88 -3.42
C GLU A 287 11.71 -12.65 -2.56
N ASN A 288 12.24 -12.53 -1.34
CA ASN A 288 11.92 -11.39 -0.46
C ASN A 288 12.39 -10.06 -1.09
N THR A 289 11.55 -9.01 -1.05
CA THR A 289 11.73 -7.74 -1.78
C THR A 289 11.82 -7.83 -3.30
N GLU A 290 11.56 -9.00 -3.90
CA GLU A 290 11.33 -9.08 -5.34
C GLU A 290 10.10 -8.24 -5.72
N TRP A 291 10.22 -7.49 -6.81
CA TRP A 291 9.12 -6.75 -7.41
C TRP A 291 8.93 -7.11 -8.88
N ARG A 292 7.66 -7.16 -9.31
CA ARG A 292 7.23 -7.32 -10.70
C ARG A 292 6.17 -6.28 -11.04
N SER A 293 6.21 -5.76 -12.27
CA SER A 293 5.28 -4.72 -12.74
C SER A 293 4.26 -5.28 -13.72
N TYR A 294 2.98 -4.95 -13.50
CA TYR A 294 1.83 -5.43 -14.25
C TYR A 294 0.97 -4.26 -14.74
N VAL A 295 0.20 -4.52 -15.79
CA VAL A 295 -0.96 -3.71 -16.18
C VAL A 295 -2.20 -4.62 -16.19
N PHE A 296 -3.41 -4.04 -16.18
CA PHE A 296 -4.60 -4.83 -16.43
C PHE A 296 -4.75 -5.17 -17.92
N GLY A 297 -5.31 -6.35 -18.22
CA GLY A 297 -5.68 -6.73 -19.58
C GLY A 297 -6.82 -5.88 -20.16
N GLU A 298 -7.08 -6.04 -21.46
CA GLU A 298 -8.17 -5.35 -22.18
C GLU A 298 -9.37 -6.28 -22.47
N GLY A 299 -10.52 -5.68 -22.80
CA GLY A 299 -11.72 -6.40 -23.21
C GLY A 299 -12.22 -7.39 -22.14
N GLU A 300 -12.40 -8.66 -22.54
CA GLU A 300 -12.81 -9.75 -21.63
C GLU A 300 -11.80 -10.01 -20.51
N LYS A 301 -10.52 -9.68 -20.73
CA LYS A 301 -9.43 -9.84 -19.76
C LYS A 301 -9.30 -8.69 -18.76
N LYS A 302 -10.21 -7.72 -18.74
CA LYS A 302 -10.13 -6.50 -17.90
C LYS A 302 -9.92 -6.74 -16.39
N GLU A 303 -10.31 -7.90 -15.86
CA GLU A 303 -10.16 -8.28 -14.45
C GLU A 303 -8.93 -9.16 -14.17
N SER A 304 -8.10 -9.42 -15.19
CA SER A 304 -6.80 -10.08 -15.08
C SER A 304 -5.64 -9.08 -15.18
N LEU A 305 -4.48 -9.49 -14.69
CA LEU A 305 -3.23 -8.74 -14.77
C LEU A 305 -2.29 -9.41 -15.77
N GLU A 306 -1.59 -8.62 -16.58
CA GLU A 306 -0.58 -9.08 -17.52
C GLU A 306 0.77 -8.47 -17.13
N GLU A 307 1.81 -9.32 -16.98
CA GLU A 307 3.13 -8.85 -16.57
C GLU A 307 3.78 -8.01 -17.69
N THR A 308 4.25 -6.83 -17.34
CA THR A 308 4.87 -5.89 -18.28
C THR A 308 6.14 -6.48 -18.89
N GLY A 309 6.35 -6.28 -20.19
CA GLY A 309 7.54 -6.77 -20.89
C GLY A 309 8.88 -6.20 -20.40
N GLU A 310 8.88 -5.14 -19.58
CA GLU A 310 10.06 -4.71 -18.83
C GLU A 310 10.38 -5.69 -17.69
N SER A 311 9.36 -6.07 -16.93
CA SER A 311 9.47 -6.99 -15.79
C SER A 311 9.89 -8.39 -16.20
N CYS A 312 9.24 -8.96 -17.22
CA CYS A 312 9.62 -10.27 -17.77
C CYS A 312 11.08 -10.29 -18.23
N LYS A 313 11.57 -9.20 -18.85
CA LYS A 313 12.99 -9.08 -19.27
C LYS A 313 13.94 -8.93 -18.09
N ARG A 314 13.55 -8.21 -17.04
CA ARG A 314 14.36 -8.02 -15.82
C ARG A 314 14.58 -9.34 -15.06
N ARG A 315 13.60 -10.24 -15.07
CA ARG A 315 13.67 -11.57 -14.41
C ARG A 315 13.99 -12.74 -15.34
N ALA A 316 14.21 -12.51 -16.63
CA ALA A 316 14.50 -13.56 -17.60
C ALA A 316 15.81 -14.28 -17.22
N GLY A 317 15.76 -15.60 -17.04
CA GLY A 317 16.90 -16.41 -16.59
C GLY A 317 17.19 -16.38 -15.08
N SER A 318 16.45 -15.59 -14.28
CA SER A 318 16.33 -15.79 -12.83
C SER A 318 15.04 -16.54 -12.44
N GLU A 319 14.35 -17.08 -13.44
CA GLU A 319 13.13 -17.87 -13.28
C GLU A 319 13.50 -19.23 -12.69
N ILE A 320 13.00 -19.53 -11.49
CA ILE A 320 13.15 -20.86 -10.88
C ILE A 320 12.11 -21.77 -11.55
N PRO A 321 12.49 -22.79 -12.34
CA PRO A 321 11.53 -23.73 -12.90
C PRO A 321 10.92 -24.60 -11.80
N LEU A 322 9.70 -25.09 -12.02
CA LEU A 322 9.16 -26.18 -11.21
C LEU A 322 10.04 -27.43 -11.38
N THR A 323 10.26 -28.18 -10.31
CA THR A 323 10.85 -29.51 -10.44
C THR A 323 9.85 -30.48 -11.09
N ALA A 324 10.31 -31.58 -11.70
CA ALA A 324 9.41 -32.54 -12.38
C ALA A 324 8.38 -33.22 -11.45
N ASP A 325 8.63 -33.22 -10.14
CA ASP A 325 7.64 -33.64 -9.13
C ASP A 325 6.62 -32.54 -8.83
N GLU A 326 7.05 -31.28 -8.80
CA GLU A 326 6.16 -30.12 -8.65
C GLU A 326 5.31 -29.87 -9.89
N GLU A 327 5.81 -30.15 -11.10
CA GLU A 327 4.99 -30.18 -12.31
C GLU A 327 3.91 -31.27 -12.22
N ARG A 328 4.26 -32.49 -11.79
CA ARG A 328 3.26 -33.56 -11.57
C ARG A 328 2.21 -33.15 -10.54
N GLU A 329 2.63 -32.57 -9.42
CA GLU A 329 1.74 -32.20 -8.33
C GLU A 329 0.90 -30.94 -8.62
N PHE A 330 1.42 -29.98 -9.39
CA PHE A 330 0.66 -28.83 -9.90
C PHE A 330 -0.42 -29.30 -10.88
N ASN A 331 -0.06 -30.17 -11.83
CA ASN A 331 -1.01 -30.78 -12.75
C ASN A 331 -2.07 -31.64 -12.04
N ALA A 332 -1.76 -32.26 -10.91
CA ALA A 332 -2.77 -32.96 -10.09
C ALA A 332 -3.78 -31.99 -9.43
N VAL A 333 -3.32 -30.84 -8.92
CA VAL A 333 -4.20 -29.84 -8.27
C VAL A 333 -5.07 -29.10 -9.31
N ILE A 334 -4.50 -28.71 -10.44
CA ILE A 334 -5.24 -28.02 -11.52
C ILE A 334 -6.11 -29.00 -12.33
N GLY A 335 -5.63 -30.23 -12.54
CA GLY A 335 -6.38 -31.29 -13.23
C GLY A 335 -7.62 -31.77 -12.47
N GLY A 336 -7.55 -31.78 -11.13
CA GLY A 336 -8.67 -32.15 -10.25
C GLY A 336 -9.83 -31.14 -10.21
N GLN A 337 -9.80 -30.07 -11.01
CA GLN A 337 -10.91 -29.10 -11.16
C GLN A 337 -11.67 -29.26 -12.49
N LYS A 338 -11.59 -30.42 -13.15
CA LYS A 338 -12.33 -30.76 -14.38
C LYS A 338 -12.96 -32.17 -14.34
N GLU A 339 -13.80 -32.42 -13.35
CA GLU A 339 -14.85 -33.44 -13.37
C GLU A 339 -16.21 -32.80 -13.00
#